data_AF-A0A0M3IVH9-F1
#
_entry.id   AF-A0A0M3IVH9-F1
#
_cell.length_a   1.000
_cell.length_b   1.000
_cell.length_c   1.000
_cell.angle_alpha   90.00
_cell.angle_beta   90.00
_cell.angle_gamma   90.00
#
_symmetry.space_group_name_H-M   'P 1'
#
loop_
_entity.id
_entity.type
_entity.pdbx_description
1 polymer ?
#
loop_
_entity_poly.entity_id
_entity_poly.type
_entity_poly.pdbx_seq_one_letter_code
_entity_poly.pdbx_strand_id
1 'polypeptide(L)'
;MLAIGPVSLFIGDLAQLLENLYGPVCYAGIDIDPELKYPKGAARVTFATTAAFLAAINGRFAKIVCGDITKRVEIKPYMMDEQMCDECNGTRCLGKYANYFCGDVSCLQYFCEICWAQRHILDENLVSHRPYVRYGDQTKGNRSAPGLLLGNIFNKESLDQDENI
;
A
#
# COMPACT_ATOMS: atom_id res chain seq x y z
N MET A 1 -26.32 12.65 7.82
CA MET A 1 -26.20 11.26 8.29
C MET A 1 -26.97 10.38 7.30
N LEU A 2 -26.30 9.81 6.30
CA LEU A 2 -26.79 8.70 5.46
C LEU A 2 -25.74 8.34 4.39
N ALA A 3 -25.86 7.11 3.89
CA ALA A 3 -25.17 6.48 2.77
C ALA A 3 -23.88 5.70 3.08
N ILE A 4 -23.97 4.68 3.93
CA ILE A 4 -23.33 3.40 3.59
C ILE A 4 -24.44 2.36 3.52
N GLY A 5 -24.88 2.04 2.30
CA GLY A 5 -25.70 0.87 2.01
C GLY A 5 -24.97 -0.43 2.42
N PRO A 6 -25.66 -1.58 2.43
CA PRO A 6 -25.17 -2.82 3.03
C PRO A 6 -24.01 -3.41 2.22
N VAL A 7 -22.79 -2.91 2.41
CA VAL A 7 -21.58 -3.48 1.82
C VAL A 7 -20.46 -3.46 2.86
N SER A 8 -20.77 -4.00 4.05
CA SER A 8 -19.70 -4.54 4.89
C SER A 8 -19.22 -5.82 4.22
N LEU A 9 -18.24 -5.71 3.34
CA LEU A 9 -17.40 -6.86 3.02
C LEU A 9 -16.87 -7.39 4.35
N PHE A 10 -17.25 -8.60 4.73
CA PHE A 10 -16.71 -9.21 5.92
C PHE A 10 -15.20 -9.41 5.68
N ILE A 11 -14.36 -8.99 6.63
CA ILE A 11 -12.90 -9.11 6.51
C ILE A 11 -12.48 -10.55 6.18
N GLY A 12 -13.21 -11.54 6.69
CA GLY A 12 -13.00 -12.95 6.38
C GLY A 12 -13.18 -13.27 4.88
N ASP A 13 -14.21 -12.72 4.23
CA ASP A 13 -14.47 -12.96 2.80
C ASP A 13 -13.35 -12.37 1.94
N LEU A 14 -12.87 -11.17 2.33
CA LEU A 14 -11.73 -10.53 1.67
C LEU A 14 -10.45 -11.36 1.81
N ALA A 15 -10.17 -11.86 3.03
CA ALA A 15 -9.00 -12.68 3.30
C ALA A 15 -9.04 -13.97 2.45
N GLN A 16 -10.17 -14.68 2.43
CA GLN A 16 -10.34 -15.91 1.65
C GLN A 16 -10.20 -15.66 0.14
N LEU A 17 -10.78 -14.58 -0.36
CA LEU A 17 -10.67 -14.20 -1.77
C LEU A 17 -9.22 -13.93 -2.17
N LEU A 18 -8.49 -13.15 -1.37
CA LEU A 18 -7.08 -12.85 -1.65
C LEU A 18 -6.18 -14.07 -1.49
N GLU A 19 -6.52 -14.94 -0.54
CA GLU A 19 -5.82 -16.21 -0.36
C GLU A 19 -5.92 -17.11 -1.59
N ASN A 20 -7.12 -17.21 -2.17
CA ASN A 20 -7.35 -17.99 -3.39
C ASN A 20 -6.70 -17.37 -4.64
N LEU A 21 -6.60 -16.03 -4.71
CA LEU A 21 -6.04 -15.34 -5.87
C LEU A 21 -4.51 -15.32 -5.87
N TYR A 22 -3.89 -15.09 -4.71
CA TYR A 22 -2.46 -14.77 -4.64
C TYR A 22 -1.66 -15.71 -3.74
N GLY A 23 -2.31 -16.36 -2.77
CA GLY A 23 -1.68 -17.28 -1.82
C GLY A 23 -1.90 -16.89 -0.35
N PRO A 24 -1.34 -17.66 0.59
CA PRO A 24 -1.75 -17.68 1.99
C PRO A 24 -1.71 -16.30 2.68
N VAL A 25 -2.79 -15.95 3.38
CA VAL A 25 -2.97 -14.69 4.11
C VAL A 25 -2.83 -14.93 5.62
N CYS A 26 -1.94 -14.18 6.27
CA CYS A 26 -1.76 -14.23 7.72
C CYS A 26 -2.74 -13.32 8.48
N TYR A 27 -3.09 -12.19 7.87
CA TYR A 27 -3.89 -11.16 8.53
C TYR A 27 -4.63 -10.34 7.48
N ALA A 28 -5.86 -9.95 7.81
CA ALA A 28 -6.61 -8.93 7.10
C ALA A 28 -7.33 -8.05 8.12
N GLY A 29 -7.41 -6.75 7.85
CA GLY A 29 -8.12 -5.80 8.72
C GLY A 29 -8.53 -4.55 7.97
N ILE A 30 -9.65 -3.94 8.35
CA ILE A 30 -10.11 -2.68 7.78
C ILE A 30 -9.26 -1.54 8.36
N ASP A 31 -8.87 -0.58 7.51
CA ASP A 31 -8.24 0.65 7.94
C ASP A 31 -9.28 1.55 8.61
N ILE A 32 -9.11 1.76 9.91
CA ILE A 32 -10.04 2.54 10.75
C ILE A 32 -9.34 3.81 11.18
N ASP A 33 -10.04 4.94 11.07
CA ASP A 33 -9.57 6.20 11.62
C ASP A 33 -9.41 6.09 13.15
N PRO A 34 -8.21 6.34 13.71
CA PRO A 34 -7.96 6.13 15.13
C PRO A 34 -8.74 7.08 16.04
N GLU A 35 -9.10 8.28 15.56
CA GLU A 35 -9.82 9.31 16.32
C GLU A 35 -11.34 9.13 16.17
N LEU A 36 -11.81 8.97 14.92
CA LEU A 36 -13.24 8.88 14.61
C LEU A 36 -13.82 7.46 14.68
N LYS A 37 -12.95 6.45 14.86
CA LYS A 37 -13.30 5.01 14.84
C LYS A 37 -14.12 4.60 13.62
N TYR A 38 -13.88 5.26 12.49
CA TYR A 38 -14.66 5.08 11.27
C TYR A 38 -13.86 4.36 10.18
N PRO A 39 -14.45 3.39 9.45
CA PRO A 39 -13.81 2.72 8.32
C PRO A 39 -13.43 3.72 7.22
N LYS A 40 -12.17 3.72 6.80
CA LYS A 40 -11.64 4.63 5.77
C LYS A 40 -11.86 4.14 4.34
N GLY A 41 -12.64 3.07 4.17
CA GLY A 41 -12.85 2.44 2.86
C GLY A 41 -11.59 1.75 2.30
N ALA A 42 -10.62 1.42 3.18
CA ALA A 42 -9.44 0.65 2.85
C ALA A 42 -9.27 -0.55 3.76
N ALA A 43 -8.53 -1.56 3.31
CA ALA A 43 -8.14 -2.71 4.12
C ALA A 43 -6.63 -2.97 4.01
N ARG A 44 -6.03 -3.52 5.06
CA ARG A 44 -4.64 -3.96 5.11
C ARG A 44 -4.61 -5.47 5.16
N VAL A 45 -3.66 -6.07 4.45
CA VAL A 45 -3.53 -7.52 4.36
C VAL A 45 -2.05 -7.90 4.46
N THR A 46 -1.76 -8.97 5.20
CA THR A 46 -0.42 -9.51 5.36
C THR A 46 -0.39 -10.90 4.76
N PHE A 47 0.50 -11.14 3.81
CA PHE A 47 0.70 -12.47 3.21
C PHE A 47 1.72 -13.27 4.00
N ALA A 48 1.56 -14.59 4.02
CA ALA A 48 2.51 -15.49 4.68
C ALA A 48 3.82 -15.64 3.91
N THR A 49 3.83 -15.33 2.62
CA THR A 49 5.01 -15.52 1.75
C THR A 49 5.27 -14.29 0.88
N THR A 50 6.55 -14.09 0.53
CA THR A 50 6.97 -13.08 -0.43
C THR A 50 6.36 -13.32 -1.81
N ALA A 51 6.25 -14.58 -2.24
CA ALA A 51 5.66 -14.92 -3.53
C ALA A 51 4.21 -14.45 -3.65
N ALA A 52 3.39 -14.69 -2.61
CA ALA A 52 2.00 -14.24 -2.60
C ALA A 52 1.89 -12.71 -2.56
N PHE A 53 2.75 -12.04 -1.78
CA PHE A 53 2.86 -10.59 -1.77
C PHE A 53 3.18 -10.02 -3.16
N LEU A 54 4.22 -10.53 -3.83
CA LEU A 54 4.61 -10.07 -5.16
C LEU A 54 3.52 -10.36 -6.21
N ALA A 55 2.85 -11.51 -6.13
CA ALA A 55 1.72 -11.83 -7.00
C ALA A 55 0.57 -10.82 -6.85
N ALA A 56 0.26 -10.42 -5.62
CA ALA A 56 -0.76 -9.43 -5.34
C ALA A 56 -0.39 -8.03 -5.87
N ILE A 57 0.85 -7.57 -5.66
CA ILE A 57 1.32 -6.28 -6.21
C ILE A 57 1.30 -6.29 -7.74
N ASN A 58 1.79 -7.36 -8.38
CA ASN A 58 1.74 -7.52 -9.84
C ASN A 58 0.30 -7.52 -10.37
N GLY A 59 -0.64 -8.10 -9.61
CA GLY A 59 -2.06 -8.09 -9.94
C GLY A 59 -2.64 -6.68 -10.01
N ARG A 60 -2.11 -5.74 -9.21
CA ARG A 60 -2.46 -4.30 -9.08
C ARG A 60 -3.92 -3.99 -8.73
N PHE A 61 -4.86 -4.77 -9.23
CA PHE A 61 -6.28 -4.65 -8.99
C PHE A 61 -6.88 -6.03 -8.70
N ALA A 62 -7.70 -6.12 -7.66
CA ALA A 62 -8.56 -7.27 -7.44
C ALA A 62 -10.01 -6.90 -7.73
N LYS A 63 -10.77 -7.84 -8.30
CA LYS A 63 -12.22 -7.75 -8.38
C LYS A 63 -12.79 -8.51 -7.19
N ILE A 64 -13.57 -7.82 -6.37
CA ILE A 64 -14.25 -8.38 -5.22
C ILE A 64 -15.73 -8.45 -5.54
N VAL A 65 -16.31 -9.64 -5.46
CA VAL A 65 -17.74 -9.88 -5.67
C VAL A 65 -18.38 -10.14 -4.31
N CYS A 66 -19.43 -9.40 -3.97
CA CYS A 66 -20.17 -9.51 -2.72
C CYS A 66 -21.67 -9.44 -3.06
N GLY A 67 -22.32 -10.61 -3.12
CA GLY A 67 -23.67 -10.73 -3.66
C GLY A 67 -23.71 -10.24 -5.11
N ASP A 68 -24.60 -9.31 -5.41
CA ASP A 68 -24.75 -8.72 -6.76
C ASP A 68 -23.78 -7.57 -7.04
N ILE A 69 -22.96 -7.19 -6.07
CA ILE A 69 -22.04 -6.05 -6.18
C ILE A 69 -20.65 -6.55 -6.55
N THR A 70 -20.11 -6.07 -7.66
CA THR A 70 -18.70 -6.27 -8.02
C THR A 70 -17.96 -4.96 -7.87
N LYS A 71 -16.93 -4.94 -7.02
CA LYS A 71 -16.03 -3.79 -6.85
C LYS A 71 -14.64 -4.11 -7.36
N ARG A 72 -13.99 -3.12 -7.97
CA ARG A 72 -12.58 -3.20 -8.35
C ARG A 72 -11.75 -2.39 -7.38
N VAL A 73 -10.86 -3.06 -6.66
CA VAL A 73 -9.99 -2.44 -5.67
C VAL A 73 -8.56 -2.39 -6.15
N GLU A 74 -7.85 -1.31 -5.86
CA GLU A 74 -6.43 -1.17 -6.16
C GLU A 74 -5.60 -1.71 -4.98
N ILE A 75 -4.59 -2.51 -5.31
CA ILE A 75 -3.64 -3.13 -4.39
C ILE A 75 -2.36 -2.30 -4.43
N LYS A 76 -1.87 -1.83 -3.28
CA LYS A 76 -0.64 -1.02 -3.18
C LYS A 76 0.26 -1.54 -2.06
N PRO A 77 1.58 -1.57 -2.24
CA PRO A 77 2.49 -1.94 -1.15
C PRO A 77 2.32 -1.02 0.06
N TYR A 78 2.45 -1.57 1.27
CA TYR A 78 2.39 -0.75 2.48
C TYR A 78 3.73 -0.06 2.67
N MET A 79 3.69 1.24 2.93
CA MET A 79 4.89 2.01 3.25
C MET A 79 5.01 2.15 4.77
N MET A 80 6.01 1.48 5.34
CA MET A 80 6.44 1.63 6.74
C MET A 80 7.12 2.96 6.98
N ASP A 81 6.84 3.59 8.11
CA ASP A 81 7.52 4.81 8.56
C ASP A 81 8.96 4.52 9.01
N GLU A 82 9.78 5.57 9.02
CA GLU A 82 11.14 5.54 9.60
C GLU A 82 12.07 4.47 9.00
N GLN A 83 11.91 4.17 7.71
CA GLN A 83 12.79 3.23 7.01
C GLN A 83 14.06 3.93 6.54
N MET A 84 15.20 3.25 6.70
CA MET A 84 16.47 3.69 6.14
C MET A 84 16.51 3.43 4.63
N CYS A 85 17.42 4.11 3.93
CA CYS A 85 17.62 3.83 2.51
C CYS A 85 18.23 2.43 2.34
N ASP A 86 17.61 1.56 1.55
CA ASP A 86 18.08 0.18 1.32
C ASP A 86 19.43 0.13 0.59
N GLU A 87 19.74 1.15 -0.21
CA GLU A 87 20.99 1.24 -0.98
C GLU A 87 22.21 1.68 -0.17
N CYS A 88 22.03 2.60 0.78
CA CYS A 88 23.16 3.23 1.49
C CYS A 88 23.06 3.18 3.01
N ASN A 89 21.96 2.65 3.54
CA ASN A 89 21.64 2.60 4.95
C ASN A 89 21.85 3.94 5.68
N GLY A 90 21.44 5.05 5.06
CA GLY A 90 21.58 6.40 5.62
C GLY A 90 22.95 7.07 5.45
N THR A 91 23.97 6.33 4.99
CA THR A 91 25.36 6.83 4.91
C THR A 91 25.49 8.06 4.00
N ARG A 92 24.69 8.14 2.92
CA ARG A 92 24.75 9.25 1.96
C ARG A 92 23.86 10.43 2.36
N CYS A 93 22.92 10.26 3.28
CA CYS A 93 21.95 11.27 3.66
C CYS A 93 22.03 11.68 5.14
N LEU A 94 23.23 11.60 5.74
CA LEU A 94 23.50 12.01 7.13
C LEU A 94 22.62 11.29 8.16
N GLY A 95 22.32 10.01 7.92
CA GLY A 95 21.48 9.20 8.80
C GLY A 95 19.98 9.52 8.73
N LYS A 96 19.53 10.38 7.80
CA LYS A 96 18.10 10.63 7.58
C LYS A 96 17.41 9.40 7.01
N TYR A 97 16.14 9.21 7.39
CA TYR A 97 15.26 8.21 6.79
C TYR A 97 15.04 8.44 5.29
N ALA A 98 14.64 7.39 4.60
CA ALA A 98 14.31 7.43 3.19
C ALA A 98 13.06 8.29 2.95
N ASN A 99 13.17 9.23 2.00
CA ASN A 99 12.07 10.11 1.59
C ASN A 99 11.20 9.50 0.49
N TYR A 100 11.75 8.50 -0.20
CA TYR A 100 11.13 7.89 -1.38
C TYR A 100 10.98 6.38 -1.19
N PHE A 101 9.87 5.87 -1.69
CA PHE A 101 9.65 4.45 -1.87
C PHE A 101 9.30 4.17 -3.32
N CYS A 102 10.01 3.23 -3.96
CA CYS A 102 9.66 2.75 -5.29
C CYS A 102 8.66 1.61 -5.14
N GLY A 103 7.42 1.78 -5.58
CA GLY A 103 6.43 0.69 -5.56
C GLY A 103 6.38 -0.17 -6.81
N ASP A 104 7.33 0.02 -7.75
CA ASP A 104 7.47 -0.90 -8.87
C ASP A 104 7.99 -2.25 -8.37
N VAL A 105 7.43 -3.35 -8.90
CA VAL A 105 7.73 -4.73 -8.46
C VAL A 105 9.19 -5.10 -8.62
N SER A 106 9.87 -4.53 -9.62
CA SER A 106 11.30 -4.74 -9.84
C SER A 106 12.19 -4.05 -8.80
N CYS A 107 11.65 -3.09 -8.04
CA CYS A 107 12.37 -2.32 -7.02
C CYS A 107 11.86 -2.63 -5.61
N LEU A 108 10.61 -2.27 -5.28
CA LEU A 108 9.98 -2.41 -3.95
C LEU A 108 10.91 -2.01 -2.79
N GLN A 109 11.56 -0.86 -2.92
CA GLN A 109 12.66 -0.42 -2.05
C GLN A 109 12.55 1.04 -1.62
N TYR A 110 13.19 1.34 -0.50
CA TYR A 110 13.31 2.66 0.09
C TYR A 110 14.60 3.36 -0.34
N PHE A 111 14.47 4.61 -0.80
CA PHE A 111 15.57 5.40 -1.30
C PHE A 111 15.65 6.76 -0.59
N CYS A 112 16.86 7.16 -0.22
CA CYS A 112 17.14 8.57 0.04
C CYS A 112 17.20 9.33 -1.29
N GLU A 113 17.18 10.65 -1.23
CA GLU A 113 17.18 11.51 -2.41
C GLU A 113 18.34 11.24 -3.38
N ILE A 114 19.55 11.10 -2.83
CA ILE A 114 20.76 10.84 -3.62
C ILE A 114 20.71 9.48 -4.32
N CYS A 115 20.30 8.42 -3.61
CA CYS A 115 20.22 7.07 -4.20
C CYS A 115 19.10 6.97 -5.23
N TRP A 116 17.97 7.66 -5.01
CA TRP A 116 16.90 7.73 -6.00
C TRP A 116 17.41 8.36 -7.31
N ALA A 117 18.08 9.51 -7.24
CA ALA A 117 18.64 10.14 -8.43
C ALA A 117 19.60 9.21 -9.18
N GLN A 118 20.47 8.50 -8.45
CA GLN A 118 21.46 7.60 -9.06
C GLN A 118 20.87 6.33 -9.68
N ARG A 119 19.77 5.79 -9.14
CA ARG A 119 19.15 4.54 -9.63
C ARG A 119 18.02 4.80 -10.61
N HIS A 120 17.17 5.78 -10.33
CA HIS A 120 15.90 5.98 -11.06
C HIS A 120 15.92 7.15 -12.05
N ILE A 121 16.97 7.99 -12.06
CA ILE A 121 17.10 9.04 -13.09
C ILE A 121 18.16 8.66 -14.13
N LEU A 122 19.23 7.98 -13.70
CA LEU A 122 20.35 7.63 -14.57
C LEU A 122 20.22 6.29 -15.28
N ASP A 123 19.40 5.36 -14.78
CA ASP A 123 19.16 4.07 -15.42
C ASP A 123 17.93 4.15 -16.33
N GLU A 124 18.12 3.93 -17.63
CA GLU A 124 17.05 3.98 -18.63
C GLU A 124 15.93 2.96 -18.36
N ASN A 125 16.24 1.83 -17.71
CA ASN A 125 15.23 0.83 -17.37
C ASN A 125 14.33 1.29 -16.22
N LEU A 126 14.83 2.19 -15.37
CA LEU A 126 14.17 2.61 -14.13
C LEU A 126 13.62 4.04 -14.20
N VAL A 127 13.87 4.78 -15.29
CA VAL A 127 13.43 6.18 -15.48
C VAL A 127 11.91 6.35 -15.49
N SER A 128 11.19 5.28 -15.84
CA SER A 128 9.73 5.25 -15.86
C SER A 128 9.13 5.08 -14.46
N HIS A 129 9.91 4.64 -13.48
CA HIS A 129 9.43 4.43 -12.12
C HIS A 129 9.06 5.77 -11.48
N ARG A 130 8.10 5.71 -10.55
CA ARG A 130 7.59 6.89 -9.86
C ARG A 130 7.73 6.71 -8.36
N PRO A 131 8.37 7.66 -7.65
CA PRO A 131 8.53 7.55 -6.22
C PRO A 131 7.20 7.88 -5.54
N TYR A 132 6.87 7.12 -4.51
CA TYR A 132 5.96 7.58 -3.49
C TYR A 132 6.73 8.50 -2.54
N VAL A 133 6.34 9.77 -2.49
CA VAL A 133 7.03 10.82 -1.73
C VAL A 133 6.35 11.03 -0.39
N ARG A 134 7.14 11.06 0.68
CA ARG A 134 6.71 11.57 1.97
C ARG A 134 6.96 13.07 2.06
N TYR A 135 5.91 13.87 2.17
CA TYR A 135 6.03 15.24 2.67
C TYR A 135 5.85 15.21 4.20
N GLY A 136 6.66 16.00 4.92
CA GLY A 136 6.94 15.86 6.35
C GLY A 136 5.74 15.67 7.30
N ASP A 137 6.05 14.96 8.40
CA ASP A 137 5.32 14.83 9.68
C ASP A 137 3.82 14.51 9.63
N GLN A 138 3.44 13.40 8.99
CA GLN A 138 2.16 12.74 9.24
C GLN A 138 2.35 11.22 9.29
N THR A 139 2.63 10.68 10.48
CA THR A 139 1.78 9.69 11.18
C THR A 139 2.53 9.10 12.37
N LYS A 140 2.33 9.70 13.55
CA LYS A 140 2.52 8.96 14.80
C LYS A 140 1.43 7.90 14.90
N GLY A 141 1.82 6.63 14.81
CA GLY A 141 0.90 5.49 14.88
C GLY A 141 1.61 4.15 15.12
N ASN A 142 2.25 4.04 16.28
CA ASN A 142 2.75 2.82 16.96
C ASN A 142 2.79 1.46 16.22
N ARG A 143 4.01 0.90 16.26
CA ARG A 143 4.40 -0.50 16.56
C ARG A 143 4.43 -1.54 15.43
N SER A 144 5.67 -1.79 14.99
CA SER A 144 6.32 -3.11 14.89
C SER A 144 5.46 -4.29 14.45
N ALA A 145 5.62 -4.67 13.17
CA ALA A 145 5.50 -6.06 12.73
C ALA A 145 6.57 -6.33 11.65
N PRO A 146 7.45 -7.32 11.84
CA PRO A 146 8.27 -7.86 10.75
C PRO A 146 7.39 -8.80 9.92
N GLY A 147 7.13 -8.44 8.68
CA GLY A 147 6.33 -9.22 7.75
C GLY A 147 5.95 -8.38 6.55
N LEU A 148 5.92 -8.98 5.36
CA LEU A 148 5.63 -8.28 4.10
C LEU A 148 4.18 -7.81 4.11
N LEU A 149 3.98 -6.57 4.55
CA LEU A 149 2.69 -5.90 4.63
C LEU A 149 2.27 -5.41 3.26
N LEU A 150 1.04 -5.75 2.89
CA LEU A 150 0.34 -5.13 1.78
C LEU A 150 -0.47 -3.95 2.32
N GLY A 151 -0.25 -2.80 1.68
CA GLY A 151 -0.88 -1.54 2.00
C GLY A 151 -2.28 -1.45 1.42
N ASN A 152 -3.00 -0.50 1.97
CA ASN A 152 -4.39 -0.14 1.72
C ASN A 152 -4.96 -0.61 0.37
N ILE A 153 -5.90 -1.53 0.45
CA ILE A 153 -6.83 -1.90 -0.62
C ILE A 153 -7.83 -0.76 -0.76
N PHE A 154 -7.59 0.17 -1.70
CA PHE A 154 -8.47 1.32 -1.90
C PHE A 154 -9.58 1.00 -2.90
N ASN A 155 -10.81 1.40 -2.58
CA ASN A 155 -11.88 1.44 -3.58
C ASN A 155 -11.61 2.58 -4.57
N LYS A 156 -11.49 2.28 -5.87
CA LYS A 156 -11.23 3.30 -6.91
C LYS A 156 -12.51 3.74 -7.62
N GLU A 157 -13.58 3.95 -6.85
CA GLU A 157 -14.83 4.53 -7.32
C GLU A 157 -15.27 5.63 -6.32
N SER A 158 -14.57 6.77 -6.35
CA SER A 158 -15.03 8.08 -5.86
C SER A 158 -13.86 9.08 -5.79
N LEU A 159 -13.26 9.44 -6.92
CA LEU A 159 -12.45 10.66 -7.08
C LEU A 159 -12.56 11.08 -8.55
N ASP A 160 -13.78 11.44 -8.95
CA ASP A 160 -14.10 12.26 -10.12
C ASP A 160 -15.51 12.81 -9.88
N GLN A 161 -15.59 13.85 -9.05
CA GLN A 161 -16.65 14.86 -8.95
C GLN A 161 -16.50 15.56 -7.59
N ASP A 162 -15.83 16.70 -7.60
CA ASP A 162 -16.24 17.94 -6.87
C ASP A 162 -15.13 19.00 -7.04
N GLU A 163 -14.89 19.42 -8.29
CA GLU A 163 -14.51 20.80 -8.58
C GLU A 163 -15.77 21.51 -9.09
N ASN A 164 -16.56 22.05 -8.15
CA ASN A 164 -17.42 23.21 -8.35
C ASN A 164 -18.14 23.50 -7.02
N ILE A 165 -17.65 24.52 -6.30
CA ILE A 165 -18.39 25.63 -5.68
C ILE A 165 -17.36 26.69 -5.31
#